data_AF-A0A642PSA1-F1
#
_entry.id   AF-A0A642PSA1-F1
#
_cell.length_a   1.000
_cell.length_b   1.000
_cell.length_c   1.000
_cell.angle_alpha   90.00
_cell.angle_beta   90.00
_cell.angle_gamma   90.00
#
_symmetry.space_group_name_H-M   'P 1'
#
loop_
_entity.id
_entity.type
_entity.pdbx_description
1 polymer ?
#
loop_
_entity_poly.entity_id
_entity_poly.type
_entity_poly.pdbx_seq_one_letter_code
_entity_poly.pdbx_strand_id
1 'polypeptide(L)'
;MLTDLKLKITSLQKKNNILLIKEYLKNVHRWEYSTKEYYNLLPYYHLLNKEKKGRLLKNMTIEKWNYQDLFRFGFDENNKMIISEQHIDADIRKGLYISLYEYSKHGYNKTYFKYYPTENENTPVINLISISKFEIVNNENSIYVGVNIYGDSSTIEYFYDNNKLIKVIKTASRWKHKEEYNLFYNKNEELYKIILGNTIYWQNQK
;
A
#
# COMPACT_ATOMS: atom_id res chain seq x y z
N MET A 1 7.72 1.48 -17.38
CA MET A 1 6.92 1.31 -16.14
C MET A 1 5.42 1.51 -16.34
N LEU A 2 4.92 2.72 -16.66
CA LEU A 2 3.46 2.93 -16.77
C LEU A 2 2.80 2.09 -17.87
N THR A 3 3.42 2.03 -19.05
CA THR A 3 2.96 1.18 -20.17
C THR A 3 2.91 -0.30 -19.78
N ASP A 4 3.96 -0.79 -19.11
CA ASP A 4 4.04 -2.19 -18.65
C ASP A 4 2.93 -2.52 -17.65
N LEU A 5 2.63 -1.58 -16.73
CA LEU A 5 1.52 -1.74 -15.80
C LEU A 5 0.16 -1.74 -16.52
N LYS A 6 -0.06 -0.87 -17.51
CA LYS A 6 -1.30 -0.89 -18.32
C LYS A 6 -1.49 -2.22 -19.06
N LEU A 7 -0.41 -2.83 -19.55
CA LEU A 7 -0.47 -4.15 -20.16
C LEU A 7 -0.75 -5.25 -19.12
N LYS A 8 -0.05 -5.22 -17.98
CA LYS A 8 -0.19 -6.21 -16.90
C LYS A 8 -1.60 -6.21 -16.30
N ILE A 9 -2.20 -5.04 -16.06
CA ILE A 9 -3.55 -4.97 -15.48
C ILE A 9 -4.61 -5.55 -16.41
N THR A 10 -4.50 -5.27 -17.72
CA THR A 10 -5.41 -5.82 -18.75
C THR A 10 -5.32 -7.35 -18.81
N SER A 11 -4.13 -7.91 -18.62
CA SER A 11 -3.91 -9.37 -18.57
C SER A 11 -4.53 -10.00 -17.32
N LEU A 12 -4.31 -9.40 -16.14
CA LEU A 12 -4.82 -9.93 -14.87
C LEU A 12 -6.34 -9.83 -14.73
N GLN A 13 -6.97 -8.83 -15.35
CA GLN A 13 -8.44 -8.72 -15.41
C GLN A 13 -9.10 -9.93 -16.07
N LYS A 14 -8.41 -10.59 -17.00
CA LYS A 14 -8.93 -11.73 -17.77
C LYS A 14 -8.66 -13.09 -17.11
N LYS A 15 -8.01 -13.12 -15.95
CA LYS A 15 -7.57 -14.34 -15.27
C LYS A 15 -8.36 -14.59 -13.99
N ASN A 16 -8.47 -15.86 -13.62
CA ASN A 16 -8.90 -16.24 -12.27
C ASN A 16 -7.75 -15.98 -11.28
N ASN A 17 -7.89 -14.94 -10.46
CA ASN A 17 -6.86 -14.52 -9.50
C ASN A 17 -6.93 -15.25 -8.14
N ILE A 18 -7.88 -16.19 -7.96
CA ILE A 18 -8.03 -16.96 -6.71
C ILE A 18 -6.77 -17.78 -6.42
N LEU A 19 -6.23 -18.46 -7.43
CA LEU A 19 -5.04 -19.32 -7.26
C LEU A 19 -3.83 -18.50 -6.80
N LEU A 20 -3.66 -17.30 -7.36
CA LEU A 20 -2.59 -16.38 -6.98
C LEU A 20 -2.71 -15.98 -5.49
N ILE A 21 -3.90 -15.61 -5.02
CA ILE A 21 -4.09 -15.26 -3.60
C ILE A 21 -3.84 -16.47 -2.70
N LYS A 22 -4.33 -17.66 -3.08
CA LYS A 22 -4.10 -18.90 -2.32
C LYS A 22 -2.60 -19.23 -2.21
N GLU A 23 -1.82 -18.99 -3.26
CA GLU A 23 -0.37 -19.18 -3.24
C GLU A 23 0.30 -18.22 -2.24
N TYR A 24 -0.06 -16.94 -2.25
CA TYR A 24 0.47 -15.97 -1.29
C TYR A 24 0.13 -16.34 0.15
N LEU A 25 -1.11 -16.76 0.41
CA LEU A 25 -1.56 -17.18 1.74
C LEU A 25 -0.77 -18.38 2.27
N LYS A 26 -0.39 -19.34 1.41
CA LYS A 26 0.44 -20.49 1.79
C LYS A 26 1.86 -20.10 2.20
N ASN A 27 2.38 -19.00 1.66
CA ASN A 27 3.72 -18.51 1.92
C ASN A 27 3.79 -17.58 3.14
N VAL A 28 2.67 -17.31 3.81
CA VAL A 28 2.67 -16.51 5.04
C VAL A 28 3.18 -17.36 6.20
N HIS A 29 4.29 -16.92 6.79
CA HIS A 29 4.87 -17.52 7.98
C HIS A 29 4.32 -16.90 9.27
N ARG A 30 3.96 -15.61 9.24
CA ARG A 30 3.52 -14.87 10.44
C ARG A 30 2.46 -13.84 10.11
N TRP A 31 1.46 -13.71 10.98
CA TRP A 31 0.42 -12.69 10.91
C TRP A 31 0.58 -11.65 12.02
N GLU A 32 0.42 -10.39 11.66
CA GLU A 32 0.19 -9.30 12.63
C GLU A 32 -1.13 -8.59 12.36
N TYR A 33 -1.71 -8.01 13.41
CA TYR A 33 -3.05 -7.41 13.38
C TYR A 33 -3.00 -5.99 13.94
N SER A 34 -3.86 -5.11 13.44
CA SER A 34 -3.90 -3.72 13.89
C SER A 34 -5.25 -3.05 13.66
N THR A 35 -5.48 -1.96 14.40
CA THR A 35 -6.73 -1.19 14.37
C THR A 35 -6.96 -0.37 13.09
N LYS A 36 -5.89 -0.05 12.35
CA LYS A 36 -5.86 0.69 11.07
C LYS A 36 -4.59 0.29 10.33
N GLU A 37 -4.38 0.76 9.10
CA GLU A 37 -3.12 0.53 8.41
C GLU A 37 -1.91 0.93 9.30
N TYR A 38 -1.14 -0.08 9.72
CA TYR A 38 0.06 0.07 10.53
C TYR A 38 1.32 -0.03 9.67
N TYR A 39 1.34 -1.00 8.77
CA TYR A 39 2.42 -1.17 7.80
C TYR A 39 2.00 -0.60 6.45
N ASN A 40 2.75 0.38 5.99
CA ASN A 40 2.71 0.85 4.62
C ASN A 40 4.16 0.92 4.11
N LEU A 41 4.40 0.38 2.93
CA LEU A 41 5.74 0.29 2.35
C LEU A 41 6.19 1.62 1.71
N LEU A 42 5.30 2.60 1.57
CA LEU A 42 5.64 3.91 1.03
C LEU A 42 6.19 4.85 2.11
N PRO A 43 7.29 5.58 1.84
CA PRO A 43 7.88 6.54 2.77
C PRO A 43 6.86 7.59 3.23
N TYR A 44 6.78 7.81 4.54
CA TYR A 44 5.92 8.81 5.19
C TYR A 44 4.43 8.80 4.74
N TYR A 45 3.92 7.66 4.27
CA TYR A 45 2.56 7.54 3.73
C TYR A 45 1.49 8.18 4.62
N HIS A 46 1.44 7.80 5.91
CA HIS A 46 0.43 8.33 6.83
C HIS A 46 0.54 9.85 7.03
N LEU A 47 1.75 10.40 7.14
CA LEU A 47 1.94 11.84 7.27
C LEU A 47 1.49 12.58 6.01
N LEU A 48 1.90 12.09 4.84
CA LEU A 48 1.59 12.70 3.54
C LEU A 48 0.09 12.62 3.20
N ASN A 49 -0.67 11.68 3.77
CA ASN A 49 -2.11 11.54 3.55
C ASN A 49 -2.96 12.03 4.74
N LYS A 50 -2.35 12.62 5.78
CA LYS A 50 -3.04 13.03 7.02
C LYS A 50 -3.82 11.90 7.69
N GLU A 51 -3.29 10.69 7.58
CA GLU A 51 -3.89 9.49 8.16
C GLU A 51 -3.24 9.17 9.51
N LYS A 52 -4.06 8.66 10.44
CA LYS A 52 -3.53 8.11 11.70
C LYS A 52 -3.02 6.71 11.45
N LYS A 53 -1.73 6.49 11.75
CA LYS A 53 -1.14 5.14 11.81
C LYS A 53 -1.91 4.28 12.82
N GLY A 54 -2.13 3.01 12.50
CA GLY A 54 -2.77 2.05 13.39
C GLY A 54 -1.98 1.77 14.67
N ARG A 55 -2.55 0.91 15.53
CA ARG A 55 -1.85 0.30 16.67
C ARG A 55 -1.84 -1.21 16.51
N LEU A 56 -0.67 -1.83 16.69
CA LEU A 56 -0.54 -3.29 16.71
C LEU A 56 -1.32 -3.89 17.88
N LEU A 57 -2.02 -4.98 17.59
CA LEU A 57 -2.82 -5.73 18.54
C LEU A 57 -2.06 -7.00 18.94
N LYS A 58 -1.92 -7.19 20.25
CA LYS A 58 -1.34 -8.42 20.82
C LYS A 58 -2.44 -9.47 20.99
N ASN A 59 -2.07 -10.75 20.88
CA ASN A 59 -2.94 -11.89 21.19
C ASN A 59 -4.25 -11.94 20.36
N MET A 60 -4.15 -11.54 19.09
CA MET A 60 -5.24 -11.69 18.11
C MET A 60 -5.23 -13.09 17.49
N THR A 61 -6.41 -13.64 17.25
CA THR A 61 -6.63 -14.91 16.57
C THR A 61 -7.44 -14.69 15.29
N ILE A 62 -7.45 -15.68 14.41
CA ILE A 62 -8.19 -15.62 13.14
C ILE A 62 -9.70 -15.48 13.37
N GLU A 63 -10.25 -16.13 14.39
CA GLU A 63 -11.68 -16.07 14.72
C GLU A 63 -12.07 -14.66 15.13
N LYS A 64 -11.26 -14.00 15.98
CA LYS A 64 -11.51 -12.61 16.39
C LYS A 64 -11.42 -11.65 15.22
N TRP A 65 -10.48 -11.88 14.32
CA TRP A 65 -10.31 -11.04 13.13
C TRP A 65 -11.54 -11.13 12.22
N ASN A 66 -12.10 -12.31 11.97
CA ASN A 66 -13.27 -12.49 11.10
C ASN A 66 -14.52 -11.69 11.51
N TYR A 67 -14.64 -11.28 12.77
CA TYR A 67 -15.78 -10.51 13.30
C TYR A 67 -15.44 -9.05 13.66
N GLN A 68 -14.25 -8.57 13.33
CA GLN A 68 -13.80 -7.21 13.65
C GLN A 68 -13.31 -6.48 12.40
N ASP A 69 -13.64 -5.19 12.27
CA ASP A 69 -13.12 -4.34 11.21
C ASP A 69 -11.66 -3.96 11.48
N LEU A 70 -10.73 -4.85 11.11
CA LEU A 70 -9.30 -4.73 11.38
C LEU A 70 -8.44 -4.95 10.15
N PHE A 71 -7.19 -4.47 10.24
CA PHE A 71 -6.13 -4.81 9.31
C PHE A 71 -5.36 -6.03 9.80
N ARG A 72 -4.99 -6.90 8.87
CA ARG A 72 -3.97 -7.94 9.10
C ARG A 72 -2.89 -7.91 8.03
N PHE A 73 -1.68 -8.29 8.40
CA PHE A 73 -0.49 -8.27 7.56
C PHE A 73 0.23 -9.60 7.66
N GLY A 74 0.44 -10.25 6.51
CA GLY A 74 1.11 -11.53 6.40
C GLY A 74 2.56 -11.34 5.95
N PHE A 75 3.48 -11.94 6.70
CA PHE A 75 4.91 -11.87 6.48
C PHE A 75 5.45 -13.24 6.08
N ASP A 76 6.41 -13.26 5.15
CA ASP A 76 7.15 -14.46 4.78
C ASP A 76 8.21 -14.84 5.84
N GLU A 77 8.94 -15.92 5.58
CA GLU A 77 10.04 -16.40 6.44
C GLU A 77 11.19 -15.37 6.62
N ASN A 78 11.33 -14.43 5.68
CA ASN A 78 12.33 -13.37 5.70
C ASN A 78 11.79 -12.06 6.32
N ASN A 79 10.64 -12.11 6.98
CA ASN A 79 9.93 -10.97 7.56
C ASN A 79 9.55 -9.87 6.54
N LYS A 80 9.40 -10.20 5.26
CA LYS A 80 8.84 -9.29 4.26
C LYS A 80 7.32 -9.41 4.26
N MET A 81 6.63 -8.28 4.26
CA MET A 81 5.18 -8.25 4.16
C MET A 81 4.75 -8.60 2.72
N ILE A 82 4.19 -9.79 2.52
CA ILE A 82 3.78 -10.28 1.21
C ILE A 82 2.29 -10.11 0.94
N ILE A 83 1.48 -9.95 2.00
CA ILE A 83 0.04 -9.73 1.89
C ILE A 83 -0.44 -8.78 2.98
N SER A 84 -1.40 -7.92 2.65
CA SER A 84 -2.15 -7.14 3.63
C SER A 84 -3.63 -7.22 3.33
N GLU A 85 -4.45 -7.36 4.36
CA GLU A 85 -5.90 -7.45 4.22
C GLU A 85 -6.61 -6.49 5.16
N GLN A 86 -7.73 -5.97 4.69
CA GLN A 86 -8.61 -5.09 5.45
C GLN A 86 -10.06 -5.48 5.18
N HIS A 87 -10.88 -5.50 6.22
CA HIS A 87 -12.31 -5.63 6.05
C HIS A 87 -12.90 -4.40 5.33
N ILE A 88 -13.94 -4.63 4.52
CA ILE A 88 -14.71 -3.53 3.92
C ILE A 88 -15.70 -2.95 4.94
N ASP A 89 -16.15 -3.79 5.87
CA ASP A 89 -17.17 -3.50 6.88
C ASP A 89 -16.94 -4.42 8.09
N ALA A 90 -17.66 -4.21 9.20
CA ALA A 90 -17.51 -5.03 10.41
C ALA A 90 -17.70 -6.54 10.17
N ASP A 91 -18.48 -6.90 9.15
CA ASP A 91 -18.69 -8.29 8.73
C ASP A 91 -17.82 -8.64 7.52
N ILE A 92 -16.91 -9.62 7.68
CA ILE A 92 -16.03 -10.11 6.62
C ILE A 92 -16.79 -10.61 5.38
N ARG A 93 -18.04 -11.09 5.54
CA ARG A 93 -18.89 -11.56 4.43
C ARG A 93 -19.23 -10.44 3.45
N LYS A 94 -19.15 -9.18 3.89
CA LYS A 94 -19.30 -8.01 3.02
C LYS A 94 -18.05 -7.73 2.18
N GLY A 95 -16.96 -8.46 2.44
CA GLY A 95 -15.76 -8.52 1.62
C GLY A 95 -14.52 -7.94 2.30
N LEU A 96 -13.40 -8.17 1.62
CA LEU A 96 -12.05 -7.79 2.01
C LEU A 96 -11.39 -7.00 0.89
N TYR A 97 -10.57 -6.03 1.27
CA TYR A 97 -9.51 -5.54 0.43
C TYR A 97 -8.25 -6.36 0.67
N ILE A 98 -7.61 -6.82 -0.41
CA ILE A 98 -6.40 -7.65 -0.36
C ILE A 98 -5.33 -6.97 -1.21
N SER A 99 -4.15 -6.73 -0.63
CA SER A 99 -2.96 -6.33 -1.38
C SER A 99 -1.93 -7.43 -1.34
N LEU A 100 -1.41 -7.82 -2.51
CA LEU A 100 -0.28 -8.73 -2.64
C LEU A 100 0.98 -7.95 -3.01
N TYR A 101 2.12 -8.30 -2.41
CA TYR A 101 3.39 -7.62 -2.61
C TYR A 101 4.45 -8.59 -3.16
N GLU A 102 4.93 -8.30 -4.36
CA GLU A 102 5.95 -9.07 -5.06
C GLU A 102 7.24 -8.27 -5.08
N TYR A 103 8.27 -8.72 -4.34
CA TYR A 103 9.53 -7.99 -4.23
C TYR A 103 10.48 -8.28 -5.38
N SER A 104 11.25 -7.26 -5.75
CA SER A 104 12.40 -7.33 -6.65
C SER A 104 13.63 -6.77 -5.94
N LYS A 105 14.80 -6.86 -6.59
CA LYS A 105 16.04 -6.27 -6.05
C LYS A 105 15.94 -4.76 -5.78
N HIS A 106 15.11 -4.05 -6.55
CA HIS A 106 15.04 -2.59 -6.56
C HIS A 106 13.63 -2.05 -6.22
N GLY A 107 12.79 -2.82 -5.52
CA GLY A 107 11.46 -2.36 -5.13
C GLY A 107 10.44 -3.48 -5.08
N TYR A 108 9.16 -3.18 -5.33
CA TYR A 108 8.09 -4.16 -5.29
C TYR A 108 6.95 -3.82 -6.26
N ASN A 109 6.25 -4.84 -6.74
CA ASN A 109 4.94 -4.70 -7.34
C ASN A 109 3.88 -4.90 -6.25
N LYS A 110 2.78 -4.15 -6.32
CA LYS A 110 1.60 -4.35 -5.51
C LYS A 110 0.41 -4.63 -6.40
N THR A 111 -0.34 -5.68 -6.11
CA THR A 111 -1.60 -6.01 -6.79
C THR A 111 -2.73 -5.89 -5.78
N TYR A 112 -3.74 -5.07 -6.08
CA TYR A 112 -4.82 -4.75 -5.16
C TYR A 112 -6.15 -5.30 -5.64
N PHE A 113 -6.81 -6.07 -4.78
CA PHE A 113 -8.05 -6.77 -5.06
C PHE A 113 -9.14 -6.38 -4.07
N LYS A 114 -10.38 -6.56 -4.53
CA LYS A 114 -11.57 -6.63 -3.71
C LYS A 114 -12.09 -8.07 -3.76
N TYR A 115 -12.17 -8.72 -2.61
CA TYR A 115 -12.57 -10.11 -2.42
C TYR A 115 -13.92 -10.15 -1.70
N TYR A 116 -14.85 -10.98 -2.18
CA TYR A 116 -16.10 -11.26 -1.48
C TYR A 116 -16.19 -12.75 -1.15
N PRO A 117 -16.19 -13.12 0.14
CA PRO A 117 -16.47 -14.49 0.53
C PRO A 117 -17.92 -14.82 0.16
N THR A 118 -18.12 -15.84 -0.67
CA THR A 118 -19.44 -16.38 -0.99
C THR A 118 -19.73 -17.59 -0.11
N GLU A 119 -21.02 -17.90 0.12
CA GLU A 119 -21.43 -19.09 0.89
C GLU A 119 -20.85 -20.40 0.32
N ASN A 120 -20.59 -20.43 -0.99
CA ASN A 120 -19.79 -21.46 -1.62
C ASN A 120 -18.32 -21.01 -1.67
N GLU A 121 -17.46 -21.58 -0.83
CA GLU A 121 -16.01 -21.31 -0.81
C GLU A 121 -15.31 -21.58 -2.16
N ASN A 122 -15.98 -22.30 -3.06
CA ASN A 122 -15.46 -22.62 -4.39
C ASN A 122 -15.78 -21.58 -5.47
N THR A 123 -16.59 -20.54 -5.17
CA THR A 123 -16.94 -19.47 -6.14
C THR A 123 -16.80 -18.05 -5.60
N PRO A 124 -15.70 -17.69 -4.90
CA PRO A 124 -15.54 -16.33 -4.39
C PRO A 124 -15.44 -15.33 -5.55
N VAL A 125 -16.01 -14.15 -5.37
CA VAL A 125 -15.90 -13.06 -6.34
C VAL A 125 -14.65 -12.24 -6.02
N ILE A 126 -13.70 -12.20 -6.96
CA ILE A 126 -12.45 -11.47 -6.82
C ILE A 126 -12.32 -10.48 -7.96
N ASN A 127 -12.34 -9.20 -7.61
CA ASN A 127 -12.19 -8.11 -8.55
C ASN A 127 -10.81 -7.48 -8.38
N LEU A 128 -10.02 -7.48 -9.45
CA LEU A 128 -8.83 -6.64 -9.50
C LEU A 128 -9.26 -5.17 -9.46
N ILE A 129 -8.57 -4.36 -8.66
CA ILE A 129 -8.85 -2.93 -8.51
C ILE A 129 -7.74 -2.10 -9.13
N SER A 130 -6.50 -2.43 -8.81
CA SER A 130 -5.32 -1.73 -9.31
C SER A 130 -4.08 -2.58 -9.23
N ILE A 131 -3.07 -2.17 -9.99
CA ILE A 131 -1.70 -2.63 -9.80
C ILE A 131 -0.78 -1.42 -9.68
N SER A 132 0.31 -1.59 -8.97
CA SER A 132 1.32 -0.57 -8.83
C SER A 132 2.71 -1.15 -8.69
N LYS A 133 3.71 -0.30 -8.91
CA LYS A 133 5.12 -0.61 -8.73
C LYS A 133 5.77 0.52 -7.96
N PHE A 134 6.51 0.17 -6.92
CA PHE A 134 7.51 1.03 -6.31
C PHE A 134 8.89 0.60 -6.81
N GLU A 135 9.71 1.55 -7.22
CA GLU A 135 11.02 1.32 -7.80
C GLU A 135 12.03 2.34 -7.25
N ILE A 136 13.13 1.84 -6.70
CA ILE A 136 14.31 2.62 -6.35
C ILE A 136 15.10 2.80 -7.65
N VAL A 137 15.10 4.02 -8.16
CA VAL A 137 15.75 4.35 -9.44
C VAL A 137 17.26 4.50 -9.23
N ASN A 138 17.64 5.24 -8.20
CA ASN A 138 19.01 5.44 -7.76
C ASN A 138 19.03 5.91 -6.29
N ASN A 139 20.21 6.29 -5.77
CA ASN A 139 20.36 6.74 -4.38
C ASN A 139 19.64 8.06 -4.08
N GLU A 140 19.27 8.82 -5.11
CA GLU A 140 18.64 10.14 -4.98
C GLU A 140 17.15 10.09 -5.27
N ASN A 141 16.64 9.02 -5.88
CA ASN A 141 15.28 8.98 -6.41
C ASN A 141 14.62 7.60 -6.30
N SER A 142 13.37 7.59 -5.87
CA SER A 142 12.46 6.45 -6.04
C SER A 142 11.11 6.91 -6.55
N ILE A 143 10.36 5.99 -7.15
CA ILE A 143 9.09 6.28 -7.78
C ILE A 143 8.07 5.18 -7.49
N TYR A 144 6.84 5.59 -7.17
CA TYR A 144 5.67 4.73 -7.13
C TYR A 144 4.76 5.09 -8.30
N VAL A 145 4.35 4.11 -9.11
CA VAL A 145 3.33 4.29 -10.14
C VAL A 145 2.22 3.29 -9.94
N GLY A 146 0.97 3.75 -9.94
CA GLY A 146 -0.23 2.93 -9.90
C GLY A 146 -1.12 3.13 -11.11
N VAL A 147 -1.83 2.07 -11.49
CA VAL A 147 -2.87 2.09 -12.52
C VAL A 147 -4.09 1.33 -12.01
N ASN A 148 -5.28 1.90 -12.13
CA ASN A 148 -6.53 1.22 -11.80
C ASN A 148 -7.13 0.50 -13.02
N ILE A 149 -8.15 -0.32 -12.79
CA ILE A 149 -8.86 -1.05 -13.86
C ILE A 149 -9.49 -0.19 -14.95
N TYR A 150 -9.69 1.11 -14.70
CA TYR A 150 -10.22 2.08 -15.66
C TYR A 150 -9.13 2.75 -16.50
N GLY A 151 -7.86 2.43 -16.25
CA GLY A 151 -6.70 3.02 -16.94
C GLY A 151 -6.23 4.35 -16.36
N ASP A 152 -6.86 4.86 -15.30
CA ASP A 152 -6.37 6.03 -14.59
C ASP A 152 -5.08 5.65 -13.86
N SER A 153 -4.12 6.57 -13.87
CA SER A 153 -2.83 6.40 -13.22
C SER A 153 -2.57 7.45 -12.14
N SER A 154 -1.72 7.08 -11.20
CA SER A 154 -1.08 7.99 -10.23
C SER A 154 0.41 7.71 -10.13
N THR A 155 1.18 8.75 -9.82
CA THR A 155 2.61 8.68 -9.62
C THR A 155 2.97 9.41 -8.34
N ILE A 156 3.90 8.85 -7.57
CA ILE A 156 4.54 9.51 -6.44
C ILE A 156 6.05 9.42 -6.65
N GLU A 157 6.69 10.56 -6.80
CA GLU A 157 8.15 10.68 -6.95
C GLU A 157 8.74 11.10 -5.61
N TYR A 158 9.82 10.44 -5.21
CA TYR A 158 10.51 10.64 -3.94
C TYR A 158 11.94 11.07 -4.24
N PHE A 159 12.36 12.22 -3.72
CA PHE A 159 13.69 12.78 -3.92
C PHE A 159 14.45 12.81 -2.60
N TYR A 160 15.68 12.34 -2.62
CA TYR A 160 16.52 12.14 -1.46
C TYR A 160 17.80 12.96 -1.56
N ASP A 161 18.25 13.45 -0.42
CA ASP A 161 19.58 14.02 -0.21
C ASP A 161 20.19 13.35 1.02
N ASN A 162 21.40 12.81 0.90
CA ASN A 162 22.09 12.08 1.97
C ASN A 162 21.19 11.06 2.70
N ASN A 163 20.49 10.21 1.94
CA ASN A 163 19.52 9.20 2.41
C ASN A 163 18.27 9.77 3.14
N LYS A 164 18.05 11.08 3.16
CA LYS A 164 16.85 11.70 3.71
C LYS A 164 15.90 12.12 2.61
N LEU A 165 14.61 11.83 2.79
CA LEU A 165 13.59 12.24 1.84
C LEU A 165 13.34 13.74 1.99
N ILE A 166 13.75 14.54 1.02
CA ILE A 166 13.63 16.00 1.05
C ILE A 166 12.40 16.51 0.31
N LYS A 167 11.90 15.75 -0.68
CA LYS A 167 10.77 16.17 -1.49
C LYS A 167 9.95 14.98 -1.98
N VAL A 168 8.63 15.18 -2.05
CA VAL A 168 7.69 14.26 -2.67
C VAL A 168 6.81 15.00 -3.66
N ILE A 169 6.67 14.46 -4.87
CA ILE A 169 5.74 14.99 -5.87
C ILE A 169 4.69 13.93 -6.14
N LYS A 170 3.41 14.27 -5.94
CA LYS A 170 2.29 13.41 -6.31
C LYS A 170 1.59 13.97 -7.54
N THR A 171 1.29 13.09 -8.48
CA THR A 171 0.46 13.39 -9.64
C THR A 171 -0.57 12.29 -9.84
N ALA A 172 -1.71 12.64 -10.42
CA ALA A 172 -2.67 11.68 -10.93
C ALA A 172 -3.22 12.16 -12.25
N SER A 173 -3.51 11.21 -13.14
CA SER A 173 -4.06 11.46 -14.48
C SER A 173 -5.32 12.32 -14.51
N ARG A 174 -6.13 12.27 -13.44
CA ARG A 174 -7.35 13.09 -13.31
C ARG A 174 -7.14 14.39 -12.52
N TRP A 175 -5.97 14.61 -11.94
CA TRP A 175 -5.68 15.85 -11.24
C TRP A 175 -5.24 16.92 -12.24
N LYS A 176 -5.78 18.14 -12.07
CA LYS A 176 -5.35 19.31 -12.85
C LYS A 176 -4.05 19.94 -12.32
N HIS A 177 -3.53 19.44 -11.20
CA HIS A 177 -2.36 19.96 -10.53
C HIS A 177 -1.52 18.81 -9.97
N LYS A 178 -0.27 19.12 -9.61
CA LYS A 178 0.61 18.26 -8.82
C LYS A 178 0.63 18.74 -7.37
N GLU A 179 0.77 17.81 -6.44
CA GLU A 179 1.07 18.15 -5.05
C GLU A 179 2.57 18.02 -4.82
N GLU A 180 3.22 19.08 -4.33
CA GLU A 180 4.64 19.09 -4.04
C GLU A 180 4.86 19.33 -2.54
N TYR A 181 5.39 18.29 -1.90
CA TYR A 181 5.72 18.28 -0.48
C TYR A 181 7.22 18.48 -0.31
N ASN A 182 7.61 19.44 0.53
CA ASN A 182 8.99 19.65 0.94
C ASN A 182 9.13 19.27 2.42
N LEU A 183 10.10 18.40 2.72
CA LEU A 183 10.33 17.83 4.04
C LEU A 183 11.55 18.49 4.66
N PHE A 184 11.43 18.90 5.92
CA PHE A 184 12.46 19.61 6.65
C PHE A 184 12.80 18.88 7.94
N TYR A 185 14.10 18.77 8.19
CA TYR A 185 14.68 18.06 9.33
C TYR A 185 15.35 19.04 10.30
N ASN A 186 15.27 18.76 11.59
CA ASN A 186 15.87 19.60 12.62
C ASN A 186 17.37 19.28 12.76
N LYS A 187 18.07 19.95 13.68
CA LYS A 187 19.50 19.73 13.93
C LYS A 187 19.82 18.30 14.42
N ASN A 188 18.84 17.59 14.97
CA ASN A 188 18.96 16.20 15.40
C ASN A 188 18.58 15.21 14.28
N GLU A 189 18.45 15.70 13.05
CA GLU A 189 18.08 14.92 11.87
C GLU A 189 16.68 14.28 11.93
N GLU A 190 15.81 14.77 12.81
CA GLU A 190 14.42 14.33 12.90
C GLU A 190 13.53 15.17 11.99
N LEU A 191 12.58 14.53 11.29
CA LEU A 191 11.58 15.25 10.50
C LEU A 191 10.75 16.14 11.44
N TYR A 192 10.76 17.46 11.22
CA TYR A 192 10.02 18.41 12.05
C TYR A 192 8.89 19.11 11.29
N LYS A 193 8.95 19.18 9.95
CA LYS A 193 7.98 19.93 9.16
C LYS A 193 7.85 19.40 7.74
N ILE A 194 6.63 19.39 7.23
CA ILE A 194 6.29 19.17 5.83
C ILE A 194 5.51 20.38 5.33
N ILE A 195 5.94 20.96 4.22
CA ILE A 195 5.24 22.05 3.52
C ILE A 195 4.63 21.49 2.24
N LEU A 196 3.35 21.76 1.98
CA LEU A 196 2.68 21.53 0.69
C LEU A 196 2.51 22.87 -0.03
N GLY A 197 3.26 23.08 -1.11
CA GLY A 197 3.35 24.40 -1.75
C GLY A 197 3.90 25.44 -0.77
N ASN A 198 3.05 26.39 -0.33
CA ASN A 198 3.40 27.42 0.65
C ASN A 198 2.76 27.20 2.03
N THR A 199 2.03 26.11 2.22
CA THR A 199 1.26 25.86 3.44
C THR A 199 1.96 24.82 4.32
N ILE A 200 2.01 25.07 5.63
CA ILE A 200 2.44 24.06 6.60
C ILE A 200 1.43 22.92 6.56
N TYR A 201 1.85 21.77 6.04
CA TYR A 201 1.00 20.60 5.86
C TYR A 201 0.98 19.72 7.10
N TRP A 202 2.16 19.55 7.69
CA TRP A 202 2.38 18.84 8.94
C TRP A 202 3.56 19.49 9.67
N GLN A 203 3.49 19.54 10.99
CA GLN A 203 4.59 19.99 11.83
C GLN A 203 4.59 19.16 13.11
N ASN A 204 5.76 18.72 13.52
CA ASN A 204 5.93 18.05 14.80
C ASN A 204 5.66 19.08 15.90
N GLN A 205 4.68 18.79 16.76
CA GLN A 205 4.43 19.57 17.96
C GLN A 205 5.45 19.13 19.02
N LYS A 206 6.71 19.53 18.84
CA LYS A 206 7.76 19.47 19.87
C LYS A 206 8.10 20.90 20.26
#